data_AF-A0A7S1LYC1-F1
#
_entry.id   AF-A0A7S1LYC1-F1
#
_cell.length_a   1.000
_cell.length_b   1.000
_cell.length_c   1.000
_cell.angle_alpha   90.00
_cell.angle_beta   90.00
_cell.angle_gamma   90.00
#
_symmetry.space_group_name_H-M   'P 1'
#
loop_
_entity.id
_entity.type
_entity.pdbx_description
1 polymer ?
#
loop_
_entity_poly.entity_id
_entity_poly.type
_entity_poly.pdbx_seq_one_letter_code
_entity_poly.pdbx_strand_id
1 'polypeptide(L)'
;MPILTTRFRMMLKRHMKAIAVGVPTSIITIVEARDMYERSQWEHADGLDQYRTGDIVMISHRWFALPSWPERIYSLLSKVMMRSSWDDVGIIVSNSNDVPHILRCGYYGVTYAPLADFLGAYEPRGCAIRELSSLQAQRYKVTDADVDAFARAQLERRPTPWSLLWGAVEDSTTTKHYRYAVQASELAWEVRKMMGDGSSREAIEVKREKLHDTILMEQELTRNRKAEDARPHRRLFNSSLVAECLQEMKLLPEPFPEAYRYGPQDFAWRLPLVNANLGEPVIVFKS
;
A
#
# COMPACT_ATOMS: atom_id res chain seq x y z
N MET A 1 -16.16 26.00 49.58
CA MET A 1 -15.42 25.41 48.43
C MET A 1 -16.29 24.91 47.22
N PRO A 2 -17.44 25.50 46.83
CA PRO A 2 -18.17 25.07 45.61
C PRO A 2 -17.92 25.91 44.33
N ILE A 3 -17.23 27.04 44.43
CA ILE A 3 -17.06 27.98 43.28
C ILE A 3 -15.92 27.54 42.34
N LEU A 4 -14.86 26.91 42.87
CA LEU A 4 -13.73 26.40 42.08
C LEU A 4 -14.15 25.25 41.14
N THR A 5 -15.05 24.37 41.59
CA THR A 5 -15.53 23.23 40.81
C THR A 5 -16.40 23.67 39.63
N THR A 6 -17.16 24.75 39.77
CA THR A 6 -18.02 25.29 38.70
C THR A 6 -17.19 25.99 37.61
N ARG A 7 -16.17 26.78 37.99
CA ARG A 7 -15.24 27.40 37.03
C ARG A 7 -14.44 26.35 36.26
N PHE A 8 -13.93 25.33 36.94
CA PHE A 8 -13.22 24.22 36.30
C PHE A 8 -14.10 23.48 35.29
N ARG A 9 -15.35 23.16 35.66
CA ARG A 9 -16.32 22.52 34.75
C ARG A 9 -16.62 23.36 33.51
N MET A 10 -16.76 24.68 33.66
CA MET A 10 -16.99 25.58 32.52
C MET A 10 -15.76 25.67 31.60
N MET A 11 -14.55 25.76 32.18
CA MET A 11 -13.30 25.78 31.44
C MET A 11 -13.09 24.46 30.67
N LEU A 12 -13.27 23.31 31.33
CA LEU A 12 -13.20 22.00 30.70
C LEU A 12 -14.20 21.85 29.55
N LYS A 13 -15.46 22.27 29.75
CA LYS A 13 -16.47 22.27 28.67
C LYS A 13 -16.05 23.10 27.47
N ARG A 14 -15.45 24.28 27.69
CA ARG A 14 -14.95 25.14 26.60
C ARG A 14 -13.79 24.49 25.86
N HIS A 15 -12.81 23.92 26.57
CA HIS A 15 -11.69 23.21 25.94
C HIS A 15 -12.15 21.97 25.18
N MET A 16 -13.07 21.17 25.74
CA MET A 16 -13.63 20.01 25.05
C MET A 16 -14.38 20.40 23.78
N LYS A 17 -15.16 21.49 23.80
CA LYS A 17 -15.79 22.03 22.59
C LYS A 17 -14.76 22.48 21.56
N ALA A 18 -13.72 23.19 22.00
CA ALA A 18 -12.66 23.64 21.11
C ALA A 18 -11.90 22.46 20.49
N ILE A 19 -11.62 21.40 21.25
CA ILE A 19 -10.98 20.16 20.75
C ILE A 19 -11.92 19.44 19.77
N ALA A 20 -13.20 19.29 20.12
CA ALA A 20 -14.19 18.60 19.29
C ALA A 20 -14.42 19.26 17.93
N VAL A 21 -14.18 20.57 17.80
CA VAL A 21 -14.24 21.30 16.51
C VAL A 21 -12.86 21.38 15.86
N GLY A 22 -11.85 21.73 16.64
CA GLY A 22 -10.50 22.00 16.15
C GLY A 22 -9.82 20.76 15.55
N VAL A 23 -9.96 19.60 16.19
CA VAL A 23 -9.32 18.36 15.73
C VAL A 23 -9.92 17.85 14.42
N PRO A 24 -11.26 17.72 14.24
CA PRO A 24 -11.80 17.32 12.95
C PRO A 24 -11.50 18.32 11.83
N THR A 25 -11.56 19.63 12.13
CA THR A 25 -11.27 20.67 11.14
C THR A 25 -9.82 20.61 10.67
N SER A 26 -8.86 20.42 11.58
CA SER A 26 -7.45 20.29 11.21
C SER A 26 -7.19 19.02 10.40
N ILE A 27 -7.80 17.89 10.76
CA ILE A 27 -7.72 16.64 10.00
C ILE A 27 -8.20 16.85 8.55
N ILE A 28 -9.41 17.41 8.38
CA ILE A 28 -9.98 17.63 7.04
C ILE A 28 -9.08 18.57 6.23
N THR A 29 -8.61 19.65 6.86
CA THR A 29 -7.74 20.64 6.19
C THR A 29 -6.44 20.00 5.71
N ILE A 30 -5.79 19.18 6.55
CA ILE A 30 -4.54 18.50 6.20
C ILE A 30 -4.76 17.49 5.08
N VAL A 31 -5.83 16.68 5.17
CA VAL A 31 -6.15 15.68 4.14
C VAL A 31 -6.42 16.35 2.81
N GLU A 32 -7.31 17.35 2.76
CA GLU A 32 -7.67 18.02 1.52
C GLU A 32 -6.50 18.82 0.94
N ALA A 33 -5.72 19.53 1.76
CA ALA A 33 -4.56 20.28 1.28
C ALA A 33 -3.50 19.36 0.66
N ARG A 34 -3.18 18.23 1.32
CA ARG A 34 -2.24 17.23 0.77
C ARG A 34 -2.81 16.60 -0.51
N ASP A 35 -4.07 16.19 -0.48
CA ASP A 35 -4.73 15.57 -1.63
C ASP A 35 -4.76 16.52 -2.83
N MET A 36 -4.98 17.82 -2.63
CA MET A 36 -4.85 18.83 -3.69
C MET A 36 -3.42 18.96 -4.21
N TYR A 37 -2.43 18.98 -3.31
CA TYR A 37 -1.02 19.08 -3.69
C TYR A 37 -0.54 17.88 -4.50
N GLU A 38 -0.75 16.65 -4.01
CA GLU A 38 -0.29 15.45 -4.71
C GLU A 38 -0.98 15.29 -6.07
N ARG A 39 -2.27 15.61 -6.17
CA ARG A 39 -3.03 15.60 -7.44
C ARG A 39 -2.54 16.62 -8.46
N SER A 40 -1.89 17.70 -8.03
CA SER A 40 -1.30 18.67 -8.96
C SER A 40 -0.05 18.12 -9.66
N GLN A 41 0.56 17.07 -9.11
CA GLN A 41 1.77 16.42 -9.64
C GLN A 41 1.44 15.18 -10.50
N TRP A 42 0.16 14.90 -10.71
CA TRP A 42 -0.31 13.70 -11.40
C TRP A 42 -0.25 13.87 -12.92
N GLU A 43 0.68 13.16 -13.54
CA GLU A 43 0.78 13.04 -15.00
C GLU A 43 -0.16 11.94 -15.51
N HIS A 44 -0.93 12.25 -16.54
CA HIS A 44 -1.97 11.36 -17.07
C HIS A 44 -1.39 10.59 -18.25
N ALA A 45 -1.68 9.29 -18.31
CA ALA A 45 -1.46 8.54 -19.55
C ALA A 45 -2.79 8.35 -20.27
N ASP A 46 -2.76 8.54 -21.58
CA ASP A 46 -3.87 8.20 -22.47
C ASP A 46 -3.85 6.69 -22.72
N GLY A 47 -4.89 5.99 -22.26
CA GLY A 47 -5.16 4.59 -22.60
C GLY A 47 -5.25 3.64 -21.41
N LEU A 48 -6.31 2.83 -21.40
CA LEU A 48 -6.54 1.73 -20.45
C LEU A 48 -6.04 0.37 -20.99
N ASP A 49 -5.39 0.35 -22.16
CA ASP A 49 -5.27 -0.84 -23.01
C ASP A 49 -4.10 -1.78 -22.69
N GLN A 50 -3.47 -1.66 -21.52
CA GLN A 50 -2.25 -2.43 -21.20
C GLN A 50 -2.20 -2.98 -19.78
N TYR A 51 -3.35 -3.21 -19.15
CA TYR A 51 -3.36 -3.81 -17.82
C TYR A 51 -3.02 -5.29 -17.89
N ARG A 52 -2.07 -5.69 -17.06
CA ARG A 52 -1.63 -7.07 -16.94
C ARG A 52 -2.00 -7.59 -15.56
N THR A 53 -2.22 -8.89 -15.49
CA THR A 53 -2.38 -9.55 -14.19
C THR A 53 -1.13 -9.32 -13.33
N GLY A 54 -1.36 -8.92 -12.09
CA GLY A 54 -0.30 -8.61 -11.15
C GLY A 54 0.02 -7.11 -11.04
N ASP A 55 -0.47 -6.28 -11.96
CA ASP A 55 -0.35 -4.84 -11.85
C ASP A 55 -1.08 -4.33 -10.60
N ILE A 56 -0.53 -3.30 -9.98
CA ILE A 56 -1.05 -2.77 -8.71
C ILE A 56 -1.84 -1.50 -8.98
N VAL A 57 -3.08 -1.47 -8.50
CA VAL A 57 -3.96 -0.30 -8.58
C VAL A 57 -3.91 0.46 -7.26
N MET A 58 -3.44 1.69 -7.32
CA MET A 58 -3.53 2.67 -6.24
C MET A 58 -4.81 3.47 -6.39
N ILE A 59 -5.58 3.60 -5.33
CA ILE A 59 -6.87 4.28 -5.35
C ILE A 59 -6.85 5.42 -4.33
N SER A 60 -7.29 6.59 -4.79
CA SER A 60 -7.56 7.75 -3.94
C SER A 60 -9.06 8.01 -3.92
N HIS A 61 -9.73 7.63 -2.84
CA HIS A 61 -11.17 7.87 -2.72
C HIS A 61 -11.48 9.33 -2.44
N ARG A 62 -12.64 9.74 -2.96
CA ARG A 62 -13.34 10.93 -2.50
C ARG A 62 -14.00 10.58 -1.18
N TRP A 63 -13.29 10.76 -0.07
CA TRP A 63 -13.73 10.27 1.25
C TRP A 63 -15.18 10.63 1.58
N PHE A 64 -15.67 11.83 1.21
CA PHE A 64 -17.04 12.26 1.50
C PHE A 64 -18.12 11.66 0.58
N ALA A 65 -17.73 11.10 -0.56
CA ALA A 65 -18.63 10.44 -1.51
C ALA A 65 -18.74 8.93 -1.24
N LEU A 66 -17.96 8.38 -0.30
CA LEU A 66 -18.07 6.98 0.08
C LEU A 66 -19.47 6.67 0.67
N PRO A 67 -20.01 5.47 0.40
CA PRO A 67 -21.41 5.18 0.66
C PRO A 67 -21.74 5.11 2.15
N SER A 68 -20.79 4.71 3.00
CA SER A 68 -21.01 4.54 4.44
C SER A 68 -20.11 5.41 5.31
N TRP A 69 -20.62 5.91 6.45
CA TRP A 69 -19.82 6.66 7.42
C TRP A 69 -18.54 5.96 7.90
N PRO A 70 -18.54 4.64 8.17
CA PRO A 70 -17.32 3.93 8.53
C PRO A 70 -16.24 3.99 7.45
N GLU A 71 -16.61 3.87 6.17
CA GLU A 71 -15.67 4.03 5.05
C GLU A 71 -15.16 5.47 4.94
N ARG A 72 -16.02 6.47 5.14
CA ARG A 72 -15.62 7.89 5.15
C ARG A 72 -14.56 8.16 6.21
N ILE A 73 -14.82 7.71 7.44
CA ILE A 73 -13.91 7.88 8.58
C ILE A 73 -12.62 7.12 8.34
N TYR A 74 -12.71 5.89 7.84
CA TYR A 74 -11.54 5.09 7.50
C TYR A 74 -10.66 5.79 6.46
N SER A 75 -11.25 6.22 5.34
CA SER A 75 -10.53 6.90 4.25
C SER A 75 -9.81 8.15 4.77
N LEU A 76 -10.49 9.00 5.55
CA LEU A 76 -9.88 10.17 6.19
C LEU A 76 -8.69 9.79 7.08
N LEU A 77 -8.89 8.84 8.00
CA LEU A 77 -7.85 8.45 8.95
C LEU A 77 -6.66 7.78 8.25
N SER A 78 -6.92 6.95 7.24
CA SER A 78 -5.89 6.32 6.41
C SER A 78 -4.99 7.37 5.77
N LYS A 79 -5.57 8.38 5.10
CA LYS A 79 -4.81 9.48 4.47
C LYS A 79 -3.99 10.30 5.47
N VAL A 80 -4.51 10.54 6.68
CA VAL A 80 -3.77 11.23 7.74
C VAL A 80 -2.60 10.40 8.25
N MET A 81 -2.85 9.14 8.62
CA MET A 81 -1.89 8.28 9.28
C MET A 81 -0.75 7.88 8.33
N MET A 82 -1.10 7.52 7.09
CA MET A 82 -0.14 7.17 6.03
C MET A 82 0.47 8.39 5.36
N ARG A 83 0.07 9.59 5.76
CA ARG A 83 0.57 10.84 5.19
C ARG A 83 0.58 10.88 3.65
N SER A 84 -0.44 10.29 3.02
CA SER A 84 -0.51 10.02 1.58
C SER A 84 -1.92 10.34 1.07
N SER A 85 -2.06 10.76 -0.19
CA SER A 85 -3.38 10.89 -0.84
C SER A 85 -3.99 9.53 -1.21
N TRP A 86 -3.19 8.47 -1.25
CA TRP A 86 -3.64 7.11 -1.52
C TRP A 86 -4.14 6.44 -0.26
N ASP A 87 -5.36 5.91 -0.30
CA ASP A 87 -6.01 5.29 0.85
C ASP A 87 -6.49 3.86 0.61
N ASP A 88 -6.47 3.38 -0.63
CA ASP A 88 -6.78 2.00 -1.01
C ASP A 88 -5.87 1.45 -2.11
N VAL A 89 -5.76 0.12 -2.15
CA VAL A 89 -4.91 -0.63 -3.07
C VAL A 89 -5.64 -1.89 -3.52
N GLY A 90 -5.52 -2.22 -4.80
CA GLY A 90 -5.94 -3.48 -5.38
C GLY A 90 -4.89 -4.08 -6.30
N ILE A 91 -5.13 -5.30 -6.73
CA ILE A 91 -4.34 -5.97 -7.77
C ILE A 91 -5.23 -6.25 -8.97
N ILE A 92 -4.68 -6.07 -10.17
CA ILE A 92 -5.36 -6.39 -11.42
C ILE A 92 -5.27 -7.89 -11.67
N VAL A 93 -6.41 -8.46 -12.07
CA VAL A 93 -6.53 -9.83 -12.52
C VAL A 93 -7.20 -9.81 -13.90
N SER A 94 -6.47 -10.23 -14.92
CA SER A 94 -7.02 -10.37 -16.27
C SER A 94 -7.69 -11.73 -16.35
N ASN A 95 -9.01 -11.74 -16.57
CA ASN A 95 -9.75 -12.99 -16.74
C ASN A 95 -9.57 -13.52 -18.17
N SER A 96 -9.92 -14.78 -18.40
CA SER A 96 -9.93 -15.48 -19.70
C SER A 96 -10.59 -14.72 -20.87
N ASN A 97 -11.44 -13.73 -20.60
CA ASN A 97 -12.10 -12.87 -21.60
C ASN A 97 -11.36 -11.54 -21.85
N ASP A 98 -10.14 -11.39 -21.37
CA ASP A 98 -9.30 -10.17 -21.48
C ASP A 98 -9.92 -8.91 -20.84
N VAL A 99 -10.85 -9.11 -19.90
CA VAL A 99 -11.46 -8.02 -19.13
C VAL A 99 -10.68 -7.85 -17.82
N PRO A 100 -10.12 -6.65 -17.54
CA PRO A 100 -9.40 -6.40 -16.31
C PRO A 100 -10.38 -6.35 -15.13
N HIS A 101 -10.14 -7.21 -14.14
CA HIS A 101 -10.83 -7.21 -12.87
C HIS A 101 -9.91 -6.64 -11.79
N ILE A 102 -10.51 -6.03 -10.77
CA ILE A 102 -9.81 -5.57 -9.58
C ILE A 102 -10.14 -6.50 -8.41
N LEU A 103 -9.09 -7.02 -7.77
CA LEU A 103 -9.17 -7.69 -6.48
C LEU A 103 -8.71 -6.70 -5.40
N ARG A 104 -9.59 -6.37 -4.47
CA ARG A 104 -9.29 -5.48 -3.33
C ARG A 104 -10.03 -5.92 -2.07
N CYS A 105 -9.56 -5.49 -0.91
CA CYS A 105 -10.27 -5.70 0.35
C CYS A 105 -10.76 -4.36 0.91
N GLY A 106 -12.06 -4.10 0.77
CA GLY A 106 -12.74 -2.93 1.31
C GLY A 106 -13.31 -3.17 2.71
N TYR A 107 -14.03 -2.16 3.23
CA TYR A 107 -14.58 -2.18 4.61
C TYR A 107 -15.51 -3.36 4.90
N TYR A 108 -16.21 -3.85 3.87
CA TYR A 108 -17.24 -4.89 4.00
C TYR A 108 -16.78 -6.29 3.56
N GLY A 109 -15.64 -6.40 2.88
CA GLY A 109 -15.20 -7.68 2.34
C GLY A 109 -14.14 -7.54 1.27
N VAL A 110 -13.63 -8.70 0.85
CA VAL A 110 -12.87 -8.83 -0.39
C VAL A 110 -13.85 -8.74 -1.55
N THR A 111 -13.54 -7.88 -2.51
CA THR A 111 -14.35 -7.70 -3.73
C THR A 111 -13.51 -8.07 -4.94
N TYR A 112 -14.11 -8.84 -5.84
CA TYR A 112 -13.59 -9.18 -7.15
C TYR A 112 -14.63 -8.74 -8.19
N ALA A 113 -14.32 -7.68 -8.94
CA ALA A 113 -15.26 -7.07 -9.88
C ALA A 113 -14.52 -6.51 -11.11
N PRO A 114 -15.20 -6.33 -12.25
CA PRO A 114 -14.62 -5.62 -13.39
C PRO A 114 -14.13 -4.22 -12.97
N LEU A 115 -12.96 -3.83 -13.45
CA LEU A 115 -12.34 -2.55 -13.09
C LEU A 115 -13.24 -1.36 -13.49
N ALA A 116 -13.88 -1.44 -14.66
CA ALA A 116 -14.80 -0.41 -15.14
C ALA A 116 -16.01 -0.21 -14.20
N ASP A 117 -16.63 -1.30 -13.74
CA ASP A 117 -17.76 -1.25 -12.80
C ASP A 117 -17.34 -0.65 -11.46
N PHE A 118 -16.13 -0.99 -10.99
CA PHE A 118 -15.58 -0.40 -9.78
C PHE A 118 -15.38 1.12 -9.92
N LEU A 119 -14.75 1.56 -11.00
CA LEU A 119 -14.50 2.99 -11.26
C LEU A 119 -15.81 3.77 -11.39
N GLY A 120 -16.82 3.19 -12.05
CA GLY A 120 -18.14 3.80 -12.18
C GLY A 120 -18.93 3.86 -10.88
N ALA A 121 -18.83 2.85 -10.01
CA ALA A 121 -19.61 2.80 -8.77
C ALA A 121 -19.02 3.65 -7.64
N TYR A 122 -17.68 3.67 -7.50
CA TYR A 122 -17.00 4.35 -6.40
C TYR A 122 -16.55 5.77 -6.74
N GLU A 123 -16.53 6.13 -8.03
CA GLU A 123 -16.06 7.42 -8.56
C GLU A 123 -14.84 7.96 -7.80
N PRO A 124 -13.73 7.19 -7.76
CA PRO A 124 -12.54 7.61 -7.02
C PRO A 124 -12.02 8.94 -7.56
N ARG A 125 -11.40 9.76 -6.71
CA ARG A 125 -10.79 11.03 -7.17
C ARG A 125 -9.68 10.78 -8.17
N GLY A 126 -8.95 9.68 -7.98
CA GLY A 126 -8.05 9.17 -8.98
C GLY A 126 -7.60 7.76 -8.71
N CYS A 127 -7.11 7.13 -9.77
CA CYS A 127 -6.48 5.83 -9.74
C CYS A 127 -5.14 5.90 -10.46
N ALA A 128 -4.10 5.36 -9.83
CA ALA A 128 -2.82 5.12 -10.47
C ALA A 128 -2.60 3.62 -10.64
N ILE A 129 -1.95 3.23 -11.72
CA ILE A 129 -1.56 1.85 -11.95
C ILE A 129 -0.04 1.78 -11.99
N ARG A 130 0.50 0.75 -11.36
CA ARG A 130 1.92 0.45 -11.36
C ARG A 130 2.13 -0.90 -12.03
N GLU A 131 2.81 -0.87 -13.17
CA GLU A 131 3.16 -2.08 -13.90
C GLU A 131 4.13 -2.92 -13.05
N LEU A 132 3.81 -4.20 -12.90
CA LEU A 132 4.71 -5.15 -12.28
C LEU A 132 5.73 -5.66 -13.31
N SER A 133 6.92 -5.05 -13.31
CA SER A 133 8.01 -5.46 -14.19
C SER A 133 8.84 -6.60 -13.58
N SER A 134 9.10 -7.65 -14.35
CA SER A 134 10.05 -8.70 -13.98
C SER A 134 11.12 -8.87 -15.04
N LEU A 135 12.39 -8.65 -14.68
CA LEU A 135 13.55 -8.95 -15.55
C LEU A 135 13.69 -10.46 -15.83
N GLN A 136 13.02 -11.32 -15.04
CA GLN A 136 13.01 -12.77 -15.19
C GLN A 136 11.59 -13.28 -15.46
N ALA A 137 10.91 -12.64 -16.42
CA ALA A 137 9.52 -12.93 -16.81
C ALA A 137 9.22 -14.41 -17.15
N GLN A 138 10.23 -15.26 -17.38
CA GLN A 138 10.04 -16.69 -17.61
C GLN A 138 10.00 -17.55 -16.34
N ARG A 139 10.57 -17.10 -15.21
CA ARG A 139 10.66 -17.88 -13.95
C ARG A 139 9.68 -17.42 -12.87
N TYR A 140 9.27 -16.15 -12.93
CA TYR A 140 8.41 -15.51 -11.94
C TYR A 140 7.21 -14.84 -12.61
N LYS A 141 6.66 -15.49 -13.64
CA LYS A 141 5.43 -15.01 -14.26
C LYS A 141 4.28 -15.29 -13.30
N VAL A 142 3.69 -14.23 -12.76
CA VAL A 142 2.39 -14.31 -12.12
C VAL A 142 1.41 -14.81 -13.18
N THR A 143 0.85 -16.00 -12.99
CA THR A 143 -0.11 -16.56 -13.95
C THR A 143 -1.52 -16.10 -13.61
N ASP A 144 -2.34 -15.89 -14.64
CA ASP A 144 -3.75 -15.49 -14.46
C ASP A 144 -4.51 -16.52 -13.61
N ALA A 145 -4.18 -17.81 -13.77
CA ALA A 145 -4.78 -18.89 -13.01
C ALA A 145 -4.43 -18.85 -11.52
N ASP A 146 -3.17 -18.57 -11.17
CA ASP A 146 -2.73 -18.52 -9.77
C ASP A 146 -3.37 -17.34 -9.04
N VAL A 147 -3.44 -16.18 -9.68
CA VAL A 147 -4.08 -14.98 -9.10
C VAL A 147 -5.59 -15.12 -9.03
N ASP A 148 -6.24 -15.70 -10.04
CA ASP A 148 -7.69 -15.96 -9.99
C ASP A 148 -8.04 -17.00 -8.92
N ALA A 149 -7.22 -18.05 -8.76
CA ALA A 149 -7.38 -19.03 -7.68
C ALA A 149 -7.21 -18.38 -6.30
N PHE A 150 -6.19 -17.54 -6.13
CA PHE A 150 -6.01 -16.74 -4.92
C PHE A 150 -7.23 -15.85 -4.68
N ALA A 151 -7.65 -15.05 -5.68
CA ALA A 151 -8.78 -14.13 -5.59
C ALA A 151 -10.03 -14.83 -5.06
N ARG A 152 -10.38 -15.99 -5.66
CA ARG A 152 -11.55 -16.79 -5.26
C ARG A 152 -11.43 -17.30 -3.83
N ALA A 153 -10.25 -17.76 -3.42
CA ALA A 153 -10.02 -18.24 -2.06
C ALA A 153 -10.17 -17.13 -1.00
N GLN A 154 -9.91 -15.87 -1.37
CA GLN A 154 -10.00 -14.74 -0.43
C GLN A 154 -11.40 -14.15 -0.26
N LEU A 155 -12.37 -14.46 -1.14
CA LEU A 155 -13.70 -13.83 -1.15
C LEU A 155 -14.49 -13.98 0.16
N GLU A 156 -14.29 -15.10 0.87
CA GLU A 156 -15.02 -15.37 2.13
C GLU A 156 -14.36 -14.74 3.36
N ARG A 157 -13.15 -14.16 3.22
CA ARG A 157 -12.44 -13.60 4.36
C ARG A 157 -13.04 -12.27 4.78
N ARG A 158 -13.17 -12.13 6.10
CA ARG A 158 -13.67 -10.90 6.71
C ARG A 158 -12.56 -9.87 6.83
N PRO A 159 -12.84 -8.61 6.51
CA PRO A 159 -11.89 -7.53 6.69
C PRO A 159 -11.72 -7.23 8.18
N THR A 160 -10.57 -6.66 8.50
CA THR A 160 -10.25 -6.05 9.79
C THR A 160 -9.82 -4.61 9.50
N PRO A 161 -10.77 -3.69 9.23
CA PRO A 161 -10.46 -2.33 8.74
C PRO A 161 -9.49 -1.54 9.61
N TRP A 162 -9.48 -1.83 10.91
CA TRP A 162 -8.60 -1.17 11.87
C TRP A 162 -7.19 -1.76 11.90
N SER A 163 -6.88 -2.79 11.09
CA SER A 163 -5.54 -3.38 10.97
C SER A 163 -4.50 -2.35 10.53
N LEU A 164 -4.87 -1.42 9.64
CA LEU A 164 -4.00 -0.35 9.16
C LEU A 164 -3.45 0.53 10.30
N LEU A 165 -4.24 0.76 11.35
CA LEU A 165 -3.78 1.53 12.52
C LEU A 165 -2.63 0.83 13.24
N TRP A 166 -2.60 -0.51 13.23
CA TRP A 166 -1.49 -1.28 13.78
C TRP A 166 -0.26 -1.24 12.87
N GLY A 167 -0.47 -1.22 11.55
CA GLY A 167 0.60 -0.96 10.58
C GLY A 167 1.24 0.41 10.83
N ALA A 168 0.43 1.43 11.11
CA ALA A 168 0.89 2.79 11.38
C ALA A 168 1.65 2.98 12.71
N VAL A 169 1.45 2.08 13.68
CA VAL A 169 2.18 2.10 14.96
C VAL A 169 3.46 1.27 14.77
N GLU A 170 4.49 1.94 14.30
CA GLU A 170 5.80 1.33 14.04
C GLU A 170 6.78 1.58 15.19
N ASP A 171 7.56 0.55 15.53
CA ASP A 171 8.77 0.74 16.33
C ASP A 171 9.95 1.13 15.42
N SER A 172 10.93 1.84 15.99
CA SER A 172 12.06 2.32 15.20
C SER A 172 12.91 1.21 14.55
N THR A 173 12.82 -0.02 15.07
CA THR A 173 13.57 -1.18 14.55
C THR A 173 12.89 -1.76 13.30
N THR A 174 11.57 -1.94 13.32
CA THR A 174 10.78 -2.42 12.17
C THR A 174 10.91 -1.46 10.99
N THR A 175 10.79 -0.15 11.22
CA THR A 175 10.96 0.85 10.16
C THR A 175 12.36 0.80 9.53
N LYS A 176 13.40 0.61 10.35
CA LYS A 176 14.79 0.47 9.85
C LYS A 176 14.94 -0.79 9.01
N HIS A 177 14.40 -1.91 9.49
CA HIS A 177 14.49 -3.18 8.78
C HIS A 177 13.75 -3.12 7.44
N TYR A 178 12.53 -2.59 7.43
CA TYR A 178 11.77 -2.32 6.19
C TYR A 178 12.58 -1.49 5.19
N ARG A 179 13.19 -0.40 5.66
CA ARG A 179 14.01 0.48 4.82
C ARG A 179 15.20 -0.26 4.19
N TYR A 180 15.91 -1.06 4.96
CA TYR A 180 17.04 -1.84 4.44
C TYR A 180 16.58 -2.92 3.45
N ALA A 181 15.46 -3.60 3.71
CA ALA A 181 14.89 -4.57 2.79
C ALA A 181 14.52 -3.95 1.44
N VAL A 182 13.87 -2.77 1.46
CA VAL A 182 13.57 -2.00 0.23
C VAL A 182 14.87 -1.63 -0.49
N GLN A 183 15.84 -1.06 0.24
CA GLN A 183 17.11 -0.65 -0.35
C GLN A 183 17.89 -1.84 -0.97
N ALA A 184 17.90 -2.99 -0.32
CA ALA A 184 18.53 -4.21 -0.82
C ALA A 184 17.83 -4.70 -2.11
N SER A 185 16.50 -4.71 -2.13
CA SER A 185 15.70 -5.06 -3.31
C SER A 185 16.04 -4.16 -4.50
N GLU A 186 16.09 -2.85 -4.29
CA GLU A 186 16.39 -1.88 -5.35
C GLU A 186 17.81 -2.02 -5.89
N LEU A 187 18.79 -2.18 -5.01
CA LEU A 187 20.18 -2.44 -5.42
C LEU A 187 20.29 -3.76 -6.19
N ALA A 188 19.58 -4.81 -5.76
CA ALA A 188 19.54 -6.09 -6.46
C ALA A 188 18.89 -5.96 -7.84
N TRP A 189 17.85 -5.16 -7.98
CA TRP A 189 17.26 -4.83 -9.27
C TRP A 189 18.22 -4.05 -10.17
N GLU A 190 18.85 -3.00 -9.66
CA GLU A 190 19.82 -2.17 -10.39
C GLU A 190 21.00 -3.00 -10.89
N VAL A 191 21.61 -3.82 -10.02
CA VAL A 191 22.70 -4.74 -10.41
C VAL A 191 22.29 -5.65 -11.55
N ARG A 192 21.07 -6.19 -11.53
CA ARG A 192 20.57 -7.05 -12.61
C ARG A 192 20.34 -6.33 -13.91
N LYS A 193 19.78 -5.13 -13.84
CA LYS A 193 19.62 -4.27 -15.00
C LYS A 193 20.99 -3.96 -15.63
N MET A 194 21.98 -3.56 -14.82
CA MET A 194 23.35 -3.27 -15.27
C MET A 194 24.05 -4.48 -15.90
N MET A 195 23.79 -5.70 -15.39
CA MET A 195 24.30 -6.93 -15.99
C MET A 195 23.71 -7.21 -17.38
N GLY A 196 22.47 -6.79 -17.64
CA GLY A 196 21.82 -6.90 -18.95
C GLY A 196 22.23 -5.81 -19.93
N ASP A 197 22.46 -4.59 -19.44
CA ASP A 197 22.69 -3.38 -20.25
C ASP A 197 24.16 -3.19 -20.67
N GLY A 198 25.05 -4.14 -20.38
CA GLY A 198 26.46 -4.08 -20.78
C GLY A 198 27.29 -3.04 -20.01
N SER A 199 26.90 -2.71 -18.77
CA SER A 199 27.65 -1.79 -17.91
C SER A 199 29.06 -2.31 -17.58
N SER A 200 29.99 -1.41 -17.22
CA SER A 200 31.35 -1.81 -16.86
C SER A 200 31.37 -2.75 -15.64
N ARG A 201 32.29 -3.72 -15.64
CA ARG A 201 32.45 -4.67 -14.52
C ARG A 201 32.70 -3.97 -13.19
N GLU A 202 33.53 -2.94 -13.20
CA GLU A 202 33.84 -2.13 -12.01
C GLU A 202 32.59 -1.47 -11.43
N ALA A 203 31.72 -0.89 -12.27
CA ALA A 203 30.48 -0.27 -11.79
C ALA A 203 29.50 -1.29 -11.19
N ILE A 204 29.46 -2.51 -11.77
CA ILE A 204 28.65 -3.62 -11.23
C ILE A 204 29.22 -4.09 -9.89
N GLU A 205 30.54 -4.20 -9.74
CA GLU A 205 31.20 -4.61 -8.49
C GLU A 205 30.93 -3.63 -7.35
N VAL A 206 31.08 -2.32 -7.58
CA VAL A 206 30.76 -1.29 -6.57
C VAL A 206 29.31 -1.41 -6.08
N LYS A 207 28.36 -1.64 -7.00
CA LYS A 207 26.94 -1.82 -6.64
C LYS A 207 26.68 -3.14 -5.91
N ARG A 208 27.41 -4.21 -6.26
CA ARG A 208 27.33 -5.51 -5.59
C ARG A 208 27.89 -5.47 -4.17
N GLU A 209 29.00 -4.78 -3.93
CA GLU A 209 29.54 -4.58 -2.58
C GLU A 209 28.52 -3.83 -1.71
N LYS A 210 27.97 -2.73 -2.21
CA LYS A 210 26.92 -1.98 -1.51
C LYS A 210 25.68 -2.84 -1.22
N LEU A 211 25.28 -3.68 -2.16
CA LEU A 211 24.19 -4.65 -1.96
C LEU A 211 24.53 -5.65 -0.85
N HIS A 212 25.76 -6.19 -0.86
CA HIS A 212 26.23 -7.12 0.15
C HIS A 212 26.19 -6.52 1.57
N ASP A 213 26.72 -5.31 1.74
CA ASP A 213 26.68 -4.58 3.01
C ASP A 213 25.24 -4.34 3.50
N THR A 214 24.35 -3.98 2.58
CA THR A 214 22.93 -3.74 2.89
C THR A 214 22.24 -5.03 3.36
N ILE A 215 22.51 -6.17 2.70
CA ILE A 215 21.98 -7.48 3.10
C ILE A 215 22.52 -7.90 4.47
N LEU A 216 23.80 -7.65 4.76
CA LEU A 216 24.39 -7.96 6.07
C LEU A 216 23.69 -7.18 7.19
N MET A 217 23.44 -5.88 6.98
CA MET A 217 22.69 -5.04 7.93
C MET A 217 21.26 -5.54 8.13
N GLU A 218 20.58 -5.96 7.05
CA GLU A 218 19.24 -6.53 7.10
C GLU A 218 19.21 -7.83 7.92
N GLN A 219 20.19 -8.71 7.71
CA GLN A 219 20.33 -9.98 8.45
C GLN A 219 20.60 -9.74 9.94
N GLU A 220 21.42 -8.74 10.28
CA GLU A 220 21.69 -8.37 11.67
C GLU A 220 20.43 -7.90 12.39
N LEU A 221 19.64 -7.04 11.74
CA LEU A 221 18.35 -6.59 12.27
C LEU A 221 17.36 -7.74 12.44
N THR A 222 17.36 -8.69 11.50
CA THR A 222 16.52 -9.90 11.56
C THR A 222 16.90 -10.77 12.74
N ARG A 223 18.20 -11.00 12.98
CA ARG A 223 18.70 -11.82 14.11
C ARG A 223 18.39 -11.22 15.48
N ASN A 224 18.40 -9.89 15.58
CA ASN A 224 18.16 -9.17 16.83
C ASN A 224 16.67 -8.99 17.15
N ARG A 225 15.76 -9.50 16.31
CA ARG A 225 14.32 -9.38 16.51
C ARG A 225 13.84 -10.36 17.56
N LYS A 226 13.08 -9.85 18.54
CA LYS A 226 12.27 -10.70 19.43
C LYS A 226 11.18 -11.34 18.57
N ALA A 227 10.97 -12.65 18.70
CA ALA A 227 9.86 -13.34 18.04
C ALA A 227 8.56 -12.57 18.37
N GLU A 228 7.97 -11.92 17.36
CA GLU A 228 6.66 -11.32 17.52
C GLU A 228 5.63 -12.46 17.65
N ASP A 229 4.65 -12.26 18.52
CA ASP A 229 3.60 -13.25 18.77
C ASP A 229 2.97 -13.68 17.45
N ALA A 230 2.96 -15.00 17.23
CA ALA A 230 2.53 -15.69 16.02
C ALA A 230 1.02 -15.57 15.73
N ARG A 231 0.51 -14.34 15.50
CA ARG A 231 -0.86 -14.12 15.00
C ARG A 231 -0.91 -13.25 13.74
N PRO A 232 -0.15 -13.54 12.68
CA PRO A 232 -0.16 -12.75 11.44
C PRO A 232 -1.44 -12.92 10.59
N HIS A 233 -2.16 -14.05 10.68
CA HIS A 233 -3.19 -14.41 9.69
C HIS A 233 -4.59 -13.76 9.85
N ARG A 234 -4.80 -12.87 10.83
CA ARG A 234 -6.15 -12.31 11.11
C ARG A 234 -6.37 -10.87 10.67
N ARG A 235 -5.35 -10.21 10.14
CA ARG A 235 -5.36 -8.76 9.90
C ARG A 235 -5.50 -8.42 8.41
N LEU A 236 -6.54 -8.94 7.77
CA LEU A 236 -6.83 -8.67 6.36
C LEU A 236 -7.49 -7.30 6.19
N PHE A 237 -6.84 -6.42 5.43
CA PHE A 237 -7.41 -5.19 4.88
C PHE A 237 -6.58 -4.64 3.74
N ASN A 238 -7.22 -4.15 2.67
CA ASN A 238 -6.63 -3.28 1.64
C ASN A 238 -5.26 -3.77 1.15
N SER A 239 -4.19 -3.06 1.52
CA SER A 239 -2.78 -3.30 1.20
C SER A 239 -2.26 -4.68 1.62
N SER A 240 -2.80 -5.26 2.69
CA SER A 240 -2.39 -6.59 3.15
C SER A 240 -2.88 -7.72 2.26
N LEU A 241 -4.04 -7.57 1.61
CA LEU A 241 -4.50 -8.55 0.62
C LEU A 241 -3.52 -8.62 -0.55
N VAL A 242 -3.10 -7.43 -1.01
CA VAL A 242 -2.15 -7.31 -2.13
C VAL A 242 -0.78 -7.84 -1.72
N ALA A 243 -0.32 -7.54 -0.50
CA ALA A 243 0.93 -8.09 0.02
C ALA A 243 0.89 -9.62 0.18
N GLU A 244 -0.20 -10.20 0.71
CA GLU A 244 -0.38 -11.65 0.79
C GLU A 244 -0.36 -12.28 -0.61
N CYS A 245 -1.02 -11.65 -1.60
CA CYS A 245 -0.97 -12.10 -2.99
C CYS A 245 0.48 -12.12 -3.51
N LEU A 246 1.24 -11.04 -3.29
CA LEU A 246 2.64 -10.97 -3.73
C LEU A 246 3.55 -11.97 -2.98
N GLN A 247 3.26 -12.28 -1.72
CA GLN A 247 3.96 -13.31 -0.95
C GLN A 247 3.68 -14.71 -1.50
N GLU A 248 2.42 -15.03 -1.79
CA GLU A 248 2.01 -16.30 -2.42
C GLU A 248 2.70 -16.49 -3.78
N MET A 249 2.83 -15.41 -4.55
CA MET A 249 3.54 -15.39 -5.84
C MET A 249 5.08 -15.34 -5.70
N LYS A 250 5.62 -15.37 -4.47
CA LYS A 250 7.06 -15.30 -4.14
C LYS A 250 7.76 -14.04 -4.66
N LEU A 251 7.00 -12.95 -4.78
CA LEU A 251 7.49 -11.63 -5.19
C LEU A 251 7.80 -10.74 -4.00
N LEU A 252 7.23 -11.01 -2.82
CA LEU A 252 7.65 -10.40 -1.56
C LEU A 252 8.39 -11.43 -0.69
N PRO A 253 9.40 -11.00 0.09
CA PRO A 253 10.11 -11.88 1.01
C PRO A 253 9.18 -12.34 2.13
N GLU A 254 9.24 -13.63 2.44
CA GLU A 254 8.69 -14.21 3.66
C GLU A 254 9.80 -14.44 4.69
N PRO A 255 9.54 -14.26 6.00
CA PRO A 255 8.26 -13.92 6.63
C PRO A 255 8.08 -12.41 6.93
N PHE A 256 9.01 -11.55 6.51
CA PHE A 256 9.02 -10.13 6.88
C PHE A 256 9.31 -9.22 5.68
N PRO A 257 8.64 -8.05 5.56
CA PRO A 257 7.54 -7.56 6.40
C PRO A 257 6.28 -8.41 6.33
N GLU A 258 5.58 -8.57 7.45
CA GLU A 258 4.28 -9.27 7.50
C GLU A 258 3.26 -8.51 6.64
N ALA A 259 2.37 -9.21 5.94
CA ALA A 259 1.50 -8.58 4.94
C ALA A 259 0.64 -7.42 5.48
N TYR A 260 0.19 -7.47 6.74
CA TYR A 260 -0.58 -6.36 7.33
C TYR A 260 0.23 -5.09 7.61
N ARG A 261 1.57 -5.15 7.49
CA ARG A 261 2.43 -3.98 7.67
C ARG A 261 2.37 -3.04 6.49
N TYR A 262 2.17 -3.57 5.28
CA TYR A 262 2.13 -2.75 4.09
C TYR A 262 0.88 -1.87 4.13
N GLY A 263 1.08 -0.57 3.90
CA GLY A 263 0.03 0.42 3.70
C GLY A 263 0.00 0.92 2.26
N PRO A 264 -1.03 1.69 1.88
CA PRO A 264 -1.15 2.18 0.51
C PRO A 264 0.07 2.98 0.05
N GLN A 265 0.67 3.78 0.94
CA GLN A 265 1.89 4.55 0.66
C GLN A 265 3.04 3.68 0.11
N ASP A 266 3.18 2.45 0.60
CA ASP A 266 4.31 1.57 0.23
C ASP A 266 4.18 1.14 -1.23
N PHE A 267 2.95 0.81 -1.63
CA PHE A 267 2.60 0.50 -3.01
C PHE A 267 2.71 1.70 -3.95
N ALA A 268 2.49 2.94 -3.48
CA ALA A 268 2.73 4.14 -4.28
C ALA A 268 4.22 4.46 -4.46
N TRP A 269 5.08 4.02 -3.54
CA TRP A 269 6.50 4.38 -3.52
C TRP A 269 7.38 3.19 -3.87
N ARG A 270 7.72 2.35 -2.89
CA ARG A 270 8.71 1.28 -3.03
C ARG A 270 8.37 0.10 -2.13
N LEU A 271 8.57 -1.11 -2.66
CA LEU A 271 8.39 -2.38 -1.96
C LEU A 271 9.68 -3.20 -2.03
N PRO A 272 9.95 -4.07 -1.04
CA PRO A 272 11.10 -4.97 -1.06
C PRO A 272 10.85 -6.17 -1.99
N LEU A 273 10.63 -5.93 -3.29
CA LEU A 273 10.30 -6.98 -4.24
C LEU A 273 11.51 -7.89 -4.55
N VAL A 274 11.25 -9.18 -4.65
CA VAL A 274 12.22 -10.19 -5.08
C VAL A 274 12.05 -10.40 -6.58
N ASN A 275 13.11 -10.16 -7.33
CA ASN A 275 13.14 -10.40 -8.79
C ASN A 275 12.09 -9.67 -9.64
N ALA A 276 11.45 -8.65 -9.07
CA ALA A 276 10.51 -7.77 -9.72
C ALA A 276 10.74 -6.32 -9.27
N ASN A 277 10.15 -5.38 -9.98
CA ASN A 277 10.07 -3.99 -9.59
C ASN A 277 8.72 -3.40 -10.03
N LEU A 278 8.23 -2.42 -9.29
CA LEU A 278 7.07 -1.64 -9.71
C LEU A 278 7.52 -0.46 -10.57
N GLY A 279 6.88 -0.31 -11.74
CA GLY A 279 7.02 0.86 -12.58
C GLY A 279 6.59 2.15 -11.88
N GLU A 280 6.78 3.29 -12.53
CA GLU A 280 6.26 4.55 -12.02
C GLU A 280 4.72 4.53 -11.99
N PRO A 281 4.08 5.21 -11.01
CA PRO A 281 2.63 5.28 -10.94
C PRO A 281 2.08 6.09 -12.12
N VAL A 282 1.30 5.44 -12.97
CA VAL A 282 0.63 6.05 -14.13
C VAL A 282 -0.82 6.35 -13.77
N ILE A 283 -1.24 7.60 -13.88
CA ILE A 283 -2.62 8.00 -13.58
C ILE A 283 -3.52 7.65 -14.75
N VAL A 284 -4.52 6.82 -14.49
CA VAL A 284 -5.42 6.26 -15.51
C VAL A 284 -6.86 6.75 -15.39
N PHE A 285 -7.19 7.37 -14.27
CA PHE A 285 -8.51 7.94 -14.03
C PHE A 285 -8.41 9.16 -13.12
N LYS A 286 -9.11 10.23 -13.49
CA LYS A 286 -9.31 11.42 -12.68
C LYS A 286 -10.75 11.89 -12.87
N SER A 287 -11.52 11.92 -11.77
CA SER A 287 -12.89 12.43 -11.72
C SER A 287 -12.95 13.95 -11.69
#